data_AF-A0A956ICF4-F1
#
_entry.id   AF-A0A956ICF4-F1
#
_cell.length_a   1.000
_cell.length_b   1.000
_cell.length_c   1.000
_cell.angle_alpha   90.00
_cell.angle_beta   90.00
_cell.angle_gamma   90.00
#
_symmetry.space_group_name_H-M   'P 1'
#
loop_
_entity.id
_entity.type
_entity.pdbx_description
1 polymer ?
#
loop_
_entity_poly.entity_id
_entity_poly.type
_entity_poly.pdbx_seq_one_letter_code
_entity_poly.pdbx_strand_id
1 'polypeptide(L)' 'QVKGLEFDYVILVDVNLSAFPEDDESRHLLHIAATRAAHQLWVTTTASPSMLVPEKLREQV' A
#
# COMPACT_ATOMS: atom_id res chain seq x y z
N GLN A 1 -2.15 7.87 12.73
CA GLN A 1 -3.58 8.23 12.70
C GLN A 1 -4.25 7.32 11.67
N VAL A 2 -5.05 6.33 12.10
CA VAL A 2 -5.93 5.36 11.35
C VAL A 2 -6.09 4.03 12.12
N LYS A 3 -5.23 3.78 13.12
CA LYS A 3 -5.29 2.56 13.95
C LYS A 3 -6.62 2.49 14.69
N GLY A 4 -7.37 1.41 14.49
CA GLY A 4 -8.69 1.19 15.12
C GLY A 4 -9.87 1.77 14.34
N LEU A 5 -9.66 2.31 13.14
CA LEU A 5 -10.72 2.69 12.20
C LEU A 5 -10.74 1.70 11.02
N GLU A 6 -11.88 1.56 10.36
CA GLU A 6 -12.07 0.81 9.11
C GLU A 6 -12.90 1.66 8.14
N PHE A 7 -12.67 1.48 6.84
CA PHE A 7 -13.31 2.24 5.78
C PHE A 7 -13.76 1.31 4.67
N ASP A 8 -14.89 1.60 4.02
CA ASP A 8 -15.34 0.80 2.87
C ASP A 8 -14.30 0.84 1.74
N TYR A 9 -13.72 2.02 1.49
CA TYR A 9 -12.76 2.25 0.42
C TYR A 9 -11.49 2.90 0.99
N VAL A 10 -10.33 2.38 0.59
CA VAL A 10 -9.02 2.96 0.91
C VAL A 10 -8.22 3.15 -0.36
N ILE A 11 -7.61 4.32 -0.51
CA ILE A 11 -6.70 4.65 -1.60
C ILE A 11 -5.32 4.91 -0.98
N LEU A 12 -4.37 4.01 -1.24
CA LEU A 12 -2.96 4.20 -0.89
C LEU A 12 -2.27 4.90 -2.05
N VAL A 13 -1.82 6.11 -1.79
CA VAL A 13 -1.22 6.98 -2.81
C VAL A 13 0.30 6.85 -2.78
N ASP A 14 0.87 6.75 -3.97
CA ASP A 14 2.32 6.77 -4.21
C ASP A 14 3.12 5.66 -3.51
N VAL A 15 2.65 4.41 -3.62
CA VAL A 15 3.32 3.22 -3.08
C VAL A 15 4.50 2.83 -3.98
N ASN A 16 5.55 3.64 -3.95
CA ASN A 16 6.78 3.50 -4.73
C ASN A 16 7.99 3.12 -3.84
N LEU A 17 9.14 2.85 -4.46
CA LEU A 17 10.36 2.46 -3.73
C LEU A 17 10.90 3.52 -2.75
N SER A 18 10.64 4.80 -3.02
CA SER A 18 11.11 5.89 -2.15
C SER A 18 10.23 6.05 -0.91
N ALA A 19 8.92 5.85 -1.06
CA ALA A 19 7.94 6.01 0.02
C ALA A 19 7.78 4.74 0.86
N PHE A 20 7.93 3.56 0.23
CA PHE A 20 7.84 2.25 0.87
C PHE A 20 9.02 1.36 0.45
N PRO A 21 10.23 1.61 1.00
CA PRO A 21 11.39 0.73 0.79
C PRO A 21 11.19 -0.67 1.38
N GLU A 22 12.08 -1.60 1.02
CA GLU A 22 12.06 -3.00 1.49
C GLU A 22 12.58 -3.16 2.93
N ASP A 23 11.96 -2.48 3.88
CA ASP A 23 12.25 -2.59 5.30
C ASP A 23 11.00 -3.01 6.10
N ASP A 24 11.23 -3.43 7.34
CA ASP A 24 10.18 -3.97 8.21
C ASP A 24 9.15 -2.91 8.63
N GLU A 25 9.57 -1.66 8.80
CA GLU A 25 8.68 -0.56 9.18
C GLU A 25 7.73 -0.21 8.03
N SER A 26 8.26 -0.05 6.82
CA SER A 26 7.49 0.18 5.60
C SER A 26 6.49 -0.94 5.33
N ARG A 27 6.91 -2.20 5.52
CA ARG A 27 6.02 -3.37 5.42
C ARG A 27 4.89 -3.32 6.45
N HIS A 28 5.21 -2.97 7.70
CA HIS A 28 4.24 -2.87 8.76
C HIS A 28 3.20 -1.76 8.50
N LEU A 29 3.66 -0.58 8.10
CA LEU A 29 2.79 0.56 7.78
C LEU A 29 1.88 0.25 6.59
N LEU A 30 2.43 -0.33 5.52
CA LEU A 30 1.66 -0.71 4.34
C LEU A 30 0.57 -1.74 4.68
N HIS A 31 0.89 -2.73 5.52
CA HIS A 31 -0.08 -3.72 6.00
C HIS A 31 -1.21 -3.09 6.82
N ILE A 32 -0.88 -2.21 7.77
CA ILE A 32 -1.90 -1.53 8.57
C ILE A 32 -2.83 -0.73 7.67
N ALA A 33 -2.27 0.04 6.72
CA ALA A 33 -3.04 0.88 5.81
C ALA A 33 -3.93 0.05 4.88
N ALA A 34 -3.40 -1.02 4.29
CA ALA A 34 -4.15 -1.92 3.41
C ALA A 34 -5.31 -2.62 4.13
N THR A 35 -5.12 -3.06 5.37
CA THR A 35 -6.17 -3.72 6.17
C THR A 35 -7.22 -2.77 6.74
N ARG A 36 -7.15 -1.46 6.43
CA ARG A 36 -8.25 -0.54 6.74
C ARG A 36 -9.41 -0.66 5.74
N ALA A 37 -9.19 -1.28 4.57
CA ALA A 37 -10.21 -1.45 3.55
C ALA A 37 -11.14 -2.63 3.86
N ALA A 38 -12.42 -2.37 4.06
CA ALA A 38 -13.44 -3.39 4.25
C ALA A 38 -13.98 -3.96 2.92
N HIS A 39 -14.09 -3.12 1.88
CA HIS A 39 -14.68 -3.52 0.59
C HIS A 39 -13.71 -3.40 -0.59
N GLN A 40 -12.97 -2.28 -0.71
CA GLN A 40 -12.07 -2.08 -1.85
C GLN A 40 -10.80 -1.32 -1.46
N LEU A 41 -9.68 -1.81 -1.96
CA LEU A 41 -8.36 -1.21 -1.82
C LEU A 41 -7.83 -0.82 -3.20
N TRP A 42 -7.46 0.44 -3.37
CA TRP A 42 -6.68 0.91 -4.52
C TRP A 42 -5.28 1.28 -4.08
N VAL A 43 -4.30 0.87 -4.89
CA VAL A 43 -2.90 1.20 -4.69
C VAL A 43 -2.43 1.92 -5.93
N THR A 44 -1.99 3.16 -5.78
CA THR A 44 -1.42 3.95 -6.86
C THR A 44 0.06 4.16 -6.60
N THR A 45 0.82 4.36 -7.66
CA THR A 45 2.26 4.57 -7.57
C THR A 45 2.70 5.49 -8.69
N THR A 46 3.68 6.34 -8.41
CA THR A 46 4.44 7.04 -9.44
C THR A 46 5.87 6.50 -9.43
N ALA A 47 6.51 6.49 -10.60
CA ALA A 47 7.82 5.85 -10.78
C ALA A 47 7.81 4.34 -10.42
N SER A 48 8.94 3.80 -9.97
CA SER A 48 9.10 2.38 -9.69
C SER A 48 8.24 1.94 -8.49
N PRO A 49 7.30 0.99 -8.68
CA PRO A 49 6.47 0.47 -7.59
C PRO A 49 7.30 -0.10 -6.45
N SER A 50 6.81 0.01 -5.21
CA SER A 50 7.44 -0.66 -4.06
C SER A 50 7.49 -2.17 -4.29
N MET A 51 8.62 -2.80 -4.01
CA MET A 51 8.78 -4.26 -4.09
C MET A 51 7.97 -5.00 -3.01
N LEU A 52 7.44 -4.29 -2.02
CA LEU A 52 6.48 -4.81 -1.06
C LEU A 52 5.10 -5.09 -1.70
N VAL A 53 4.82 -4.51 -2.87
CA VAL A 53 3.62 -4.83 -3.66
C VAL A 53 3.83 -6.17 -4.37
N PRO A 54 2.83 -7.09 -4.37
CA PRO A 54 2.91 -8.35 -5.08
C PRO A 54 3.31 -8.18 -6.55
N GLU A 55 4.19 -9.05 -7.04
CA GLU A 55 4.70 -9.02 -8.41
C GLU A 55 3.58 -8.93 -9.47
N LYS A 56 2.53 -9.75 -9.31
CA LYS A 56 1.35 -9.75 -10.18
C LYS A 56 0.64 -8.39 -10.33
N LEU A 57 0.76 -7.52 -9.33
CA LEU A 57 0.19 -6.16 -9.38
C LEU A 57 1.18 -5.16 -9.96
N ARG A 58 2.49 -5.41 -9.84
CA ARG A 58 3.55 -4.57 -10.43
C ARG A 58 3.65 -4.74 -11.95
N GLU A 59 3.35 -5.94 -12.47
CA GLU A 59 3.31 -6.21 -13.92
C GLU A 59 2.19 -5.47 -14.67
N GLN A 60 1.23 -4.88 -13.94
CA GLN A 60 0.09 -4.16 -14.53
C GLN A 60 0.37 -2.66 -14.74
N VAL A 61 1.58 -2.20 -14.40
CA VAL A 61 2.01 -0.79 -14.45
C VAL A 61 2.80 -0.52 -15.73
#